data_AF-A0A843UY11-F1
#
_entry.id   AF-A0A843UY11-F1
#
_cell.length_a   1.000
_cell.length_b   1.000
_cell.length_c   1.000
_cell.angle_alpha   90.00
_cell.angle_beta   90.00
_cell.angle_gamma   90.00
#
_symmetry.space_group_name_H-M   'P 1'
#
loop_
_entity.id
_entity.type
_entity.pdbx_description
1 polymer ?
#
loop_
_entity_poly.entity_id
_entity_poly.type
_entity_poly.pdbx_seq_one_letter_code
_entity_poly.pdbx_strand_id
1 'polypeptide(L)'
;LACAFMVMSGYCELTSVSSFDAGSFSSKIVTLESIQIFTTHEWLPAKPTLYFLCQGGNRTGLPDVKKVDFLYTFNGDESWQPLTELPERKCKRCGLYEEDQIKSDDVFDEWELCPGDFVDGKYVHFKEKEFNATFACPLCKPLEEGSPSSASKNEATAHGMNVALVIVISALVSIVVISGAAVGYKYWQKKKREQEQARFLKLFEDGDDIEDELSLGNTL
;
A
#
# COMPACT_ATOMS: atom_id res chain seq x y z
N LEU A 1 -38.60 -46.64 -48.23
CA LEU A 1 -38.78 -46.73 -49.70
C LEU A 1 -38.20 -45.46 -50.29
N ALA A 2 -36.95 -45.51 -50.78
CA ALA A 2 -36.57 -45.54 -52.21
C ALA A 2 -36.98 -44.24 -52.92
N CYS A 3 -36.09 -43.35 -53.37
CA CYS A 3 -34.94 -43.48 -54.28
C CYS A 3 -34.10 -42.18 -54.19
N ALA A 4 -32.86 -42.03 -54.63
CA ALA A 4 -31.81 -42.91 -55.11
C ALA A 4 -30.54 -42.03 -55.30
N PHE A 5 -29.40 -42.62 -54.96
CA PHE A 5 -28.04 -42.47 -55.49
C PHE A 5 -27.60 -41.27 -56.38
N MET A 6 -26.44 -40.75 -55.95
CA MET A 6 -25.26 -40.33 -56.73
C MET A 6 -25.27 -39.01 -57.51
N VAL A 7 -24.63 -38.01 -56.91
CA VAL A 7 -23.54 -37.26 -57.60
C VAL A 7 -22.37 -37.14 -56.61
N MET A 8 -21.20 -37.63 -57.02
CA MET A 8 -19.93 -37.49 -56.31
C MET A 8 -19.38 -36.06 -56.46
N SER A 9 -18.76 -35.58 -55.39
CA SER A 9 -17.87 -34.40 -55.29
C SER A 9 -18.53 -33.06 -54.90
N GLY A 10 -18.07 -32.49 -53.78
CA GLY A 10 -18.18 -31.07 -53.48
C GLY A 10 -18.72 -30.70 -52.10
N TYR A 11 -17.82 -30.58 -51.12
CA TYR A 11 -17.92 -29.77 -49.89
C TYR A 11 -19.11 -29.99 -48.94
N CYS A 12 -18.84 -30.70 -47.84
CA CYS A 12 -19.64 -30.66 -46.61
C CYS A 12 -19.01 -29.63 -45.67
N GLU A 13 -19.35 -28.35 -45.86
CA GLU A 13 -19.17 -27.34 -44.80
C GLU A 13 -20.18 -27.68 -43.69
N LEU A 14 -19.72 -28.45 -42.70
CA LEU A 14 -20.41 -28.56 -41.42
C LEU A 14 -20.27 -27.22 -40.70
N THR A 15 -21.20 -26.31 -40.94
CA THR A 15 -21.42 -25.19 -40.02
C THR A 15 -21.99 -25.76 -38.73
N SER A 16 -21.10 -26.11 -37.81
CA SER A 16 -21.46 -26.38 -36.42
C SER A 16 -22.05 -25.09 -35.85
N VAL A 17 -23.38 -25.00 -35.80
CA VAL A 17 -24.05 -23.98 -35.01
C VAL A 17 -23.76 -24.33 -33.55
N SER A 18 -22.67 -23.79 -33.03
CA SER A 18 -22.41 -23.79 -31.60
C SER A 18 -23.50 -22.93 -30.95
N SER A 19 -24.48 -23.58 -30.33
CA SER A 19 -25.38 -22.90 -29.40
C SER A 19 -24.50 -22.26 -28.33
N PHE A 20 -24.32 -20.95 -28.40
CA PHE A 20 -23.76 -20.19 -27.29
C PHE A 20 -24.82 -20.23 -26.19
N ASP A 21 -24.61 -21.08 -25.19
CA ASP A 21 -25.33 -20.98 -23.93
C ASP A 21 -25.05 -19.59 -23.36
N ALA A 22 -26.01 -18.68 -23.50
CA ALA A 22 -26.03 -17.44 -22.75
C ALA A 22 -26.33 -17.80 -21.29
N GLY A 23 -25.32 -18.28 -20.58
CA GLY A 23 -25.39 -18.56 -19.15
C GLY A 23 -25.81 -17.30 -18.42
N SER A 24 -26.99 -17.32 -17.80
CA SER A 24 -27.43 -16.26 -16.89
C SER A 24 -26.48 -16.25 -15.69
N PHE A 25 -25.60 -15.26 -15.63
CA PHE A 25 -24.72 -15.08 -14.47
C PHE A 25 -25.56 -14.53 -13.33
N SER A 26 -25.80 -15.37 -12.32
CA SER A 26 -26.41 -14.96 -11.06
C SER A 26 -25.41 -14.12 -10.25
N SER A 27 -25.92 -13.11 -9.55
CA SER A 27 -25.14 -12.20 -8.70
C SER A 27 -25.68 -12.28 -7.28
N LYS A 28 -24.78 -12.19 -6.29
CA LYS A 28 -25.08 -12.30 -4.87
C LYS A 28 -24.81 -10.96 -4.19
N ILE A 29 -25.64 -10.61 -3.22
CA ILE A 29 -25.54 -9.32 -2.53
C ILE A 29 -24.54 -9.44 -1.37
N VAL A 30 -23.58 -8.53 -1.34
CA VAL A 30 -22.63 -8.39 -0.22
C VAL A 30 -22.99 -7.17 0.60
N THR A 31 -22.97 -7.35 1.92
CA THR A 31 -23.23 -6.29 2.89
C THR A 31 -22.11 -6.10 3.90
N LEU A 32 -22.02 -4.93 4.52
CA LEU A 32 -21.12 -4.65 5.64
C LEU A 32 -21.82 -4.98 6.96
N GLU A 33 -21.25 -5.92 7.71
CA GLU A 33 -21.77 -6.32 9.03
C GLU A 33 -21.12 -5.50 10.14
N SER A 34 -19.81 -5.31 10.10
CA SER A 34 -19.08 -4.51 11.10
C SER A 34 -17.83 -3.86 10.51
N ILE A 35 -17.39 -2.76 11.11
CA ILE A 35 -16.11 -2.13 10.78
C ILE A 35 -15.52 -1.41 11.99
N GLN A 36 -14.20 -1.46 12.11
CA GLN A 36 -13.41 -0.71 13.07
C GLN A 36 -12.19 -0.15 12.36
N ILE A 37 -11.98 1.16 12.50
CA ILE A 37 -10.84 1.88 11.95
C ILE A 37 -9.85 2.14 13.08
N PHE A 38 -8.58 1.83 12.90
CA PHE A 38 -7.53 1.98 13.93
C PHE A 38 -6.69 3.24 13.73
N THR A 39 -6.55 3.71 12.49
CA THR A 39 -5.75 4.89 12.14
C THR A 39 -6.48 5.67 11.05
N THR A 40 -6.28 6.99 11.00
CA THR A 40 -6.66 7.85 9.87
C THR A 40 -5.41 8.44 9.26
N HIS A 41 -5.41 8.66 7.96
CA HIS A 41 -4.27 9.25 7.26
C HIS A 41 -4.28 10.78 7.30
N GLU A 42 -5.34 11.38 7.84
CA GLU A 42 -5.43 12.82 8.08
C GLU A 42 -4.43 13.33 9.15
N TRP A 43 -3.69 14.39 8.80
CA TRP A 43 -2.70 15.04 9.68
C TRP A 43 -3.32 15.87 10.83
N LEU A 44 -4.60 16.24 10.71
CA LEU A 44 -5.35 16.99 11.71
C LEU A 44 -6.45 16.09 12.27
N PRO A 45 -6.91 16.30 13.52
CA PRO A 45 -8.01 15.55 14.11
C PRO A 45 -9.34 15.94 13.43
N ALA A 46 -9.57 15.45 12.22
CA ALA A 46 -10.83 15.50 11.53
C ALA A 46 -11.57 14.16 11.68
N LYS A 47 -12.82 14.15 11.22
CA LYS A 47 -13.61 12.93 11.20
C LYS A 47 -13.27 12.19 9.90
N PRO A 48 -12.95 10.89 9.96
CA PRO A 48 -12.71 10.12 8.75
C PRO A 48 -13.95 10.17 7.86
N THR A 49 -13.74 10.39 6.57
CA THR A 49 -14.79 10.30 5.56
C THR A 49 -14.48 9.14 4.64
N LEU A 50 -15.06 7.99 4.94
CA LEU A 50 -14.65 6.74 4.30
C LEU A 50 -15.57 6.40 3.13
N TYR A 51 -15.05 5.61 2.19
CA TYR A 51 -15.88 4.98 1.17
C TYR A 51 -15.34 3.64 0.73
N PHE A 52 -16.27 2.78 0.32
CA PHE A 52 -16.03 1.50 -0.30
C PHE A 52 -16.28 1.58 -1.82
N LEU A 53 -15.43 0.93 -2.60
CA LEU A 53 -15.58 0.88 -4.06
C LEU A 53 -15.12 -0.48 -4.58
N CYS A 54 -15.88 -1.02 -5.53
CA CYS A 54 -15.47 -2.20 -6.30
C CYS A 54 -15.37 -1.87 -7.79
N GLN A 55 -14.51 -2.59 -8.49
CA GLN A 55 -14.36 -2.47 -9.95
C GLN A 55 -15.71 -2.69 -10.66
N GLY A 56 -16.08 -1.73 -11.51
CA GLY A 56 -17.35 -1.74 -12.24
C GLY A 56 -18.60 -1.45 -11.39
N GLY A 57 -18.42 -1.03 -10.13
CA GLY A 57 -19.48 -0.57 -9.24
C GLY A 57 -19.43 0.93 -9.00
N ASN A 58 -20.44 1.43 -8.28
CA ASN A 58 -20.48 2.82 -7.83
C ASN A 58 -19.70 2.97 -6.52
N ARG A 59 -19.23 4.20 -6.29
CA ARG A 59 -18.66 4.59 -5.02
C ARG A 59 -19.73 4.64 -3.94
N THR A 60 -19.39 4.06 -2.80
CA THR A 60 -20.31 3.81 -1.69
C THR A 60 -19.64 4.52 -0.50
N GLY A 61 -20.09 5.69 -0.03
CA GLY A 61 -19.46 6.43 1.10
C GLY A 61 -20.08 6.24 2.49
N LEU A 62 -19.27 5.91 3.53
CA LEU A 62 -19.52 5.56 4.96
C LEU A 62 -19.82 6.74 5.88
N PRO A 63 -21.08 7.24 5.97
CA PRO A 63 -21.36 8.40 6.80
C PRO A 63 -21.40 8.04 8.29
N ASP A 64 -21.68 6.78 8.66
CA ASP A 64 -21.87 6.39 10.07
C ASP A 64 -20.55 6.13 10.80
N VAL A 65 -19.48 5.83 10.05
CA VAL A 65 -18.15 5.56 10.57
C VAL A 65 -17.40 6.88 10.74
N LYS A 66 -17.41 7.43 11.96
CA LYS A 66 -16.88 8.78 12.26
C LYS A 66 -15.79 8.81 13.33
N LYS A 67 -15.48 7.67 13.93
CA LYS A 67 -14.56 7.57 15.07
C LYS A 67 -13.56 6.45 14.84
N VAL A 68 -12.31 6.75 15.16
CA VAL A 68 -11.22 5.77 15.27
C VAL A 68 -11.41 4.96 16.55
N ASP A 69 -10.90 3.72 16.55
CA ASP A 69 -10.95 2.75 17.64
C ASP A 69 -12.37 2.43 18.15
N PHE A 70 -13.39 2.66 17.33
CA PHE A 70 -14.77 2.33 17.64
C PHE A 70 -15.29 1.23 16.71
N LEU A 71 -15.82 0.16 17.29
CA LEU A 71 -16.46 -0.93 16.55
C LEU A 71 -17.89 -0.54 16.19
N TYR A 72 -18.14 -0.35 14.91
CA TYR A 72 -19.48 -0.17 14.36
C TYR A 72 -20.04 -1.52 13.91
N THR A 73 -21.33 -1.76 14.15
CA THR A 73 -22.05 -2.98 13.73
C THR A 73 -23.39 -2.57 13.13
N PHE A 74 -23.71 -3.11 11.95
CA PHE A 74 -24.75 -2.53 11.12
C PHE A 74 -25.99 -3.39 10.91
N ASN A 75 -26.00 -4.69 11.19
CA ASN A 75 -27.20 -5.56 11.22
C ASN A 75 -28.26 -5.38 10.10
N GLY A 76 -27.92 -4.78 8.95
CA GLY A 76 -28.87 -4.39 7.91
C GLY A 76 -29.54 -3.01 8.06
N ASP A 77 -29.26 -2.26 9.12
CA ASP A 77 -29.89 -0.99 9.48
C ASP A 77 -29.15 0.27 8.99
N GLU A 78 -27.85 0.17 8.64
CA GLU A 78 -27.09 0.95 7.62
C GLU A 78 -25.64 1.30 8.02
N SER A 79 -24.72 0.98 7.10
CA SER A 79 -23.82 1.97 6.51
C SER A 79 -23.80 1.63 5.01
N TRP A 80 -24.73 2.33 4.32
CA TRP A 80 -25.41 2.17 3.02
C TRP A 80 -25.15 0.90 2.19
N GLN A 81 -25.94 -0.10 2.56
CA GLN A 81 -26.10 -1.38 1.90
C GLN A 81 -26.98 -1.30 0.64
N PRO A 82 -26.77 -2.21 -0.33
CA PRO A 82 -25.68 -3.19 -0.38
C PRO A 82 -24.36 -2.56 -0.83
N LEU A 83 -23.24 -3.09 -0.36
CA LEU A 83 -21.92 -2.58 -0.77
C LEU A 83 -21.59 -2.91 -2.22
N THR A 84 -21.93 -4.11 -2.67
CA THR A 84 -21.69 -4.55 -4.05
C THR A 84 -22.49 -5.81 -4.36
N GLU A 85 -22.63 -6.08 -5.66
CA GLU A 85 -23.08 -7.37 -6.17
C GLU A 85 -21.87 -8.21 -6.60
N LEU A 86 -21.78 -9.45 -6.14
CA LEU A 86 -20.67 -10.34 -6.42
C LEU A 86 -21.12 -11.50 -7.33
N PRO A 87 -20.53 -11.68 -8.52
CA PRO A 87 -20.87 -12.79 -9.41
C PRO A 87 -20.52 -14.14 -8.78
N GLU A 88 -21.28 -15.21 -9.04
CA GLU A 88 -21.11 -16.49 -8.32
C GLU A 88 -19.72 -17.12 -8.42
N ARG A 89 -18.99 -16.87 -9.51
CA ARG A 89 -17.70 -17.50 -9.82
C ARG A 89 -16.56 -16.53 -10.09
N LYS A 90 -16.79 -15.22 -9.91
CA LYS A 90 -15.79 -14.19 -10.21
C LYS A 90 -15.56 -13.34 -8.98
N CYS A 91 -14.29 -13.13 -8.65
CA CYS A 91 -13.90 -12.15 -7.67
C CYS A 91 -14.04 -10.74 -8.25
N LYS A 92 -14.27 -9.76 -7.38
CA LYS A 92 -14.17 -8.34 -7.71
C LYS A 92 -13.02 -7.72 -6.92
N ARG A 93 -12.22 -6.89 -7.59
CA ARG A 93 -11.27 -6.02 -6.89
C ARG A 93 -12.05 -4.90 -6.22
N CYS A 94 -11.93 -4.80 -4.91
CA CYS A 94 -12.60 -3.82 -4.08
C CYS A 94 -11.59 -3.15 -3.15
N GLY A 95 -11.94 -1.97 -2.62
CA GLY A 95 -11.10 -1.24 -1.70
C GLY A 95 -11.89 -0.37 -0.73
N LEU A 96 -11.19 -0.01 0.35
CA LEU A 96 -11.63 0.96 1.34
C LEU A 96 -10.70 2.17 1.25
N TYR A 97 -11.29 3.37 1.24
CA TYR A 97 -10.59 4.61 0.96
C TYR A 97 -11.01 5.69 1.96
N GLU A 98 -10.11 6.64 2.22
CA GLU A 98 -10.37 7.89 2.94
C GLU A 98 -10.46 9.02 1.92
N GLU A 99 -11.56 9.77 1.91
CA GLU A 99 -11.60 11.01 1.13
C GLU A 99 -10.68 12.06 1.74
N ASP A 100 -9.88 12.69 0.89
CA ASP A 100 -9.06 13.81 1.26
C ASP A 100 -9.58 15.10 0.62
N GLN A 101 -9.74 16.16 1.42
CA GLN A 101 -10.19 17.45 0.87
C GLN A 101 -9.08 18.23 0.14
N ILE A 102 -7.81 17.87 0.37
CA ILE A 102 -6.65 18.66 -0.06
C ILE A 102 -5.68 17.86 -0.95
N LYS A 103 -5.65 16.53 -0.81
CA LYS A 103 -4.78 15.63 -1.59
C LYS A 103 -5.61 14.59 -2.32
N SER A 104 -4.92 13.67 -3.00
CA SER A 104 -5.56 12.45 -3.51
C SER A 104 -6.01 11.59 -2.34
N ASP A 105 -7.21 11.03 -2.43
CA ASP A 105 -7.79 10.08 -1.47
C ASP A 105 -6.78 9.00 -1.05
N ASP A 106 -6.67 8.80 0.26
CA ASP A 106 -5.80 7.79 0.85
C ASP A 106 -6.46 6.40 0.73
N VAL A 107 -5.62 5.38 0.51
CA VAL A 107 -6.07 4.00 0.29
C VAL A 107 -5.76 3.19 1.54
N PHE A 108 -6.78 2.72 2.25
CA PHE A 108 -6.59 1.79 3.38
C PHE A 108 -6.12 0.42 2.90
N ASP A 109 -6.87 -0.16 1.95
CA ASP A 109 -6.46 -1.38 1.25
C ASP A 109 -7.29 -1.60 -0.03
N GLU A 110 -6.71 -2.36 -0.96
CA GLU A 110 -7.40 -2.94 -2.12
C GLU A 110 -7.16 -4.45 -2.19
N TRP A 111 -8.22 -5.24 -2.27
CA TRP A 111 -8.16 -6.70 -2.27
C TRP A 111 -9.15 -7.32 -3.25
N GLU A 112 -9.01 -8.63 -3.47
CA GLU A 112 -9.98 -9.41 -4.24
C GLU A 112 -11.02 -9.98 -3.29
N LEU A 113 -12.27 -9.53 -3.46
CA LEU A 113 -13.42 -10.07 -2.75
C LEU A 113 -13.99 -11.23 -3.58
N CYS A 114 -13.83 -12.47 -3.11
CA CYS A 114 -14.30 -13.66 -3.81
C CYS A 114 -15.49 -14.31 -3.09
N PRO A 115 -16.46 -14.90 -3.82
CA PRO A 115 -17.57 -15.65 -3.20
C PRO A 115 -17.11 -16.82 -2.33
N GLY A 116 -15.95 -17.41 -2.67
CA GLY A 116 -15.40 -18.57 -1.98
C GLY A 116 -14.79 -18.28 -0.61
N ASP A 117 -14.49 -17.01 -0.32
CA ASP A 117 -13.85 -16.61 0.94
C ASP A 117 -14.86 -16.47 2.09
N PHE A 118 -16.16 -16.52 1.77
CA PHE A 118 -17.22 -16.43 2.77
C PHE A 118 -17.43 -17.80 3.42
N VAL A 119 -17.08 -17.89 4.71
CA VAL A 119 -17.36 -19.06 5.56
C VAL A 119 -18.66 -18.78 6.29
N ASP A 120 -19.64 -19.68 6.14
CA ASP A 120 -21.00 -19.51 6.69
C ASP A 120 -21.63 -18.15 6.36
N GLY A 121 -21.36 -17.66 5.14
CA GLY A 121 -21.86 -16.39 4.64
C GLY A 121 -21.18 -15.15 5.23
N LYS A 122 -20.05 -15.30 5.93
CA LYS A 122 -19.27 -14.19 6.49
C LYS A 122 -17.82 -14.20 6.00
N TYR A 123 -17.27 -13.01 5.82
CA TYR A 123 -15.87 -12.80 5.44
C TYR A 123 -15.28 -11.68 6.29
N VAL A 124 -14.17 -11.94 6.97
CA VAL A 124 -13.45 -10.94 7.76
C VAL A 124 -12.21 -10.50 6.98
N HIS A 125 -12.10 -9.20 6.72
CA HIS A 125 -10.93 -8.59 6.12
C HIS A 125 -10.22 -7.71 7.16
N PHE A 126 -8.92 -7.95 7.34
CA PHE A 126 -8.11 -7.26 8.34
C PHE A 126 -6.84 -6.72 7.69
N LYS A 127 -6.59 -5.44 7.93
CA LYS A 127 -5.36 -4.77 7.56
C LYS A 127 -4.66 -4.29 8.83
N GLU A 128 -3.44 -4.78 9.05
CA GLU A 128 -2.68 -4.47 10.26
C GLU A 128 -2.58 -2.95 10.50
N LYS A 129 -2.98 -2.52 11.70
CA LYS A 129 -2.97 -1.11 12.17
C LYS A 129 -3.83 -0.13 11.38
N GLU A 130 -4.60 -0.61 10.41
CA GLU A 130 -5.45 0.23 9.55
C GLU A 130 -6.92 0.01 9.89
N PHE A 131 -7.46 -1.19 9.66
CA PHE A 131 -8.87 -1.50 9.96
C PHE A 131 -9.16 -3.00 10.08
N ASN A 132 -10.35 -3.30 10.62
CA ASN A 132 -10.98 -4.61 10.64
C ASN A 132 -12.43 -4.49 10.16
N ALA A 133 -12.83 -5.22 9.12
CA ALA A 133 -14.17 -5.22 8.57
C ALA A 133 -14.72 -6.63 8.42
N THR A 134 -16.00 -6.81 8.74
CA THR A 134 -16.74 -8.05 8.48
C THR A 134 -17.81 -7.79 7.43
N PHE A 135 -17.80 -8.61 6.38
CA PHE A 135 -18.76 -8.60 5.29
C PHE A 135 -19.67 -9.81 5.37
N ALA A 136 -20.93 -9.64 5.00
CA ALA A 136 -21.94 -10.69 4.98
C ALA A 136 -22.49 -10.91 3.57
N CYS A 137 -22.54 -12.17 3.15
CA CYS A 137 -23.17 -12.64 1.92
C CYS A 137 -23.81 -14.02 2.21
N PRO A 138 -25.08 -14.08 2.62
CA PRO A 138 -25.74 -15.33 3.02
C PRO A 138 -25.81 -16.38 1.90
N LEU A 139 -25.74 -15.95 0.65
CA LEU A 139 -25.78 -16.81 -0.53
C LEU A 139 -24.38 -17.20 -1.02
N CYS A 140 -23.33 -16.59 -0.50
CA CYS A 140 -21.95 -16.95 -0.82
C CYS A 140 -21.58 -18.22 -0.03
N LYS A 141 -20.92 -19.14 -0.72
CA LYS A 141 -20.46 -20.41 -0.16
C LYS A 141 -19.09 -20.70 -0.73
N PRO A 142 -18.19 -21.35 0.03
CA PRO A 142 -16.99 -21.94 -0.52
C PRO A 142 -17.40 -22.87 -1.66
N LEU A 143 -16.70 -22.77 -2.79
CA LEU A 143 -16.95 -23.67 -3.91
C LEU A 143 -16.63 -25.09 -3.45
N GLU A 144 -17.61 -25.99 -3.43
CA GLU A 144 -17.33 -27.42 -3.26
C GLU A 144 -16.51 -27.88 -4.47
N GLU A 145 -15.34 -28.50 -4.19
CA GLU A 145 -14.40 -28.98 -5.20
C GLU A 145 -15.06 -30.03 -6.11
N GLY A 146 -15.60 -29.57 -7.23
CA GLY A 146 -16.37 -30.40 -8.15
C GLY A 146 -16.50 -29.83 -9.57
N SER A 147 -15.52 -29.07 -10.06
CA SER A 147 -15.35 -28.81 -11.50
C SER A 147 -14.01 -28.14 -11.80
N PRO A 148 -13.36 -28.43 -12.95
CA PRO A 148 -12.04 -27.90 -13.27
C PRO A 148 -12.19 -26.47 -13.80
N SER A 149 -12.41 -25.50 -12.92
CA SER A 149 -12.13 -24.11 -13.24
C SER A 149 -10.71 -23.81 -12.76
N SER A 150 -9.78 -23.88 -13.71
CA SER A 150 -8.43 -23.31 -13.71
C SER A 150 -8.11 -22.44 -12.48
N ALA A 151 -7.71 -23.09 -11.39
CA ALA A 151 -6.96 -22.46 -10.34
C ALA A 151 -5.56 -22.23 -10.89
N SER A 152 -5.32 -21.05 -11.47
CA SER A 152 -3.97 -20.53 -11.55
C SER A 152 -3.52 -20.27 -10.12
N LYS A 153 -2.98 -21.31 -9.47
CA LYS A 153 -2.12 -21.15 -8.30
C LYS A 153 -0.87 -20.41 -8.78
N ASN A 154 -0.95 -19.09 -8.83
CA ASN A 154 0.27 -18.28 -8.82
C ASN A 154 0.65 -18.15 -7.35
N GLU A 155 1.41 -19.14 -6.93
CA GLU A 155 2.26 -19.08 -5.76
C GLU A 155 3.07 -17.79 -5.80
N ALA A 156 3.06 -17.10 -4.67
CA ALA A 156 3.68 -15.81 -4.46
C ALA A 156 5.15 -15.78 -4.94
N THR A 157 5.48 -14.76 -5.73
CA THR A 157 6.84 -14.23 -5.77
C THR A 157 6.80 -12.70 -5.87
N ALA A 158 6.17 -12.07 -4.88
CA ALA A 158 6.54 -10.72 -4.47
C ALA A 158 7.84 -10.77 -3.63
N HIS A 159 8.92 -11.34 -4.20
CA HIS A 159 10.25 -11.35 -3.60
C HIS A 159 11.23 -10.52 -4.45
N GLY A 160 10.81 -9.31 -4.83
CA GLY A 160 11.65 -8.37 -5.59
C GLY A 160 11.73 -6.97 -5.00
N MET A 161 10.65 -6.46 -4.41
CA MET A 161 10.60 -5.06 -3.93
C MET A 161 11.33 -4.83 -2.59
N ASN A 162 11.36 -5.83 -1.69
CA ASN A 162 12.08 -5.68 -0.41
C ASN A 162 13.61 -5.63 -0.59
N VAL A 163 14.17 -6.44 -1.50
CA VAL A 163 15.63 -6.44 -1.73
C VAL A 163 16.07 -5.16 -2.41
N ALA A 164 15.33 -4.70 -3.43
CA ALA A 164 15.62 -3.44 -4.11
C ALA A 164 15.55 -2.24 -3.15
N LEU A 165 14.51 -2.19 -2.30
CA LEU A 165 14.34 -1.11 -1.32
C LEU A 165 15.45 -1.11 -0.26
N VAL A 166 15.84 -2.28 0.25
CA VAL A 166 16.96 -2.41 1.20
C VAL A 166 18.29 -1.97 0.57
N ILE A 167 18.55 -2.33 -0.68
CA ILE A 167 19.77 -1.90 -1.40
C ILE A 167 19.78 -0.37 -1.55
N VAL A 168 18.67 0.24 -1.97
CA VAL A 168 18.58 1.70 -2.14
C VAL A 168 18.78 2.43 -0.82
N ILE A 169 18.13 1.98 0.26
CA ILE A 169 18.31 2.57 1.59
C ILE A 169 19.76 2.42 2.06
N SER A 170 20.37 1.25 1.88
CA SER A 170 21.77 1.02 2.27
C SER A 170 22.75 1.94 1.53
N ALA A 171 22.50 2.19 0.23
CA ALA A 171 23.29 3.09 -0.59
C ALA A 171 23.16 4.54 -0.10
N LEU A 172 21.94 4.99 0.18
CA LEU A 172 21.68 6.34 0.69
C LEU A 172 22.34 6.58 2.05
N VAL A 173 22.23 5.63 2.98
CA VAL A 173 22.88 5.72 4.29
C VAL A 173 24.40 5.80 4.13
N SER A 174 24.98 4.99 3.26
CA SER A 174 26.43 5.00 3.00
C SER A 174 26.92 6.36 2.50
N ILE A 175 26.17 7.00 1.60
CA ILE A 175 26.49 8.34 1.07
C ILE A 175 26.45 9.40 2.18
N VAL A 176 25.43 9.36 3.04
CA VAL A 176 25.31 10.30 4.17
C VAL A 176 26.46 10.12 5.17
N VAL A 177 26.84 8.87 5.47
CA VAL A 177 27.96 8.58 6.39
C VAL A 177 29.28 9.08 5.81
N ILE A 178 29.56 8.82 4.52
CA ILE A 178 30.81 9.25 3.87
C ILE A 178 30.88 10.78 3.81
N SER A 179 29.80 11.46 3.44
CA SER A 179 29.75 12.92 3.38
C SER A 179 29.91 13.55 4.77
N GLY A 180 29.22 13.02 5.79
CA GLY A 180 29.37 13.44 7.18
C GLY A 180 30.80 13.25 7.70
N ALA A 181 31.42 12.11 7.43
CA ALA A 181 32.80 11.83 7.79
C ALA A 181 33.79 12.78 7.08
N ALA A 182 33.58 13.07 5.79
CA ALA A 182 34.42 14.00 5.04
C ALA A 182 34.33 15.44 5.56
N VAL A 183 33.12 15.92 5.89
CA VAL A 183 32.90 17.25 6.48
C VAL A 183 33.49 17.31 7.88
N GLY A 184 33.23 16.31 8.72
CA GLY A 184 33.79 16.20 10.08
C GLY A 184 35.31 16.14 10.06
N TYR A 185 35.90 15.37 9.14
CA TYR A 185 37.34 15.29 8.94
C TYR A 185 37.93 16.63 8.49
N LYS A 186 37.33 17.30 7.50
CA LYS A 186 37.77 18.65 7.08
C LYS A 186 37.66 19.67 8.21
N TYR A 187 36.60 19.59 9.02
CA TYR A 187 36.41 20.47 10.17
C TYR A 187 37.46 20.21 11.26
N TRP A 188 37.74 18.94 11.58
CA TRP A 188 38.78 18.56 12.53
C TRP A 188 40.17 18.96 12.03
N GLN A 189 40.46 18.75 10.75
CA GLN A 189 41.71 19.17 10.12
C GLN A 189 41.89 20.69 10.20
N LYS A 190 40.82 21.48 9.97
CA LYS A 190 40.85 22.94 10.14
C LYS A 190 41.16 23.34 11.58
N LYS A 191 40.46 22.74 12.55
CA LYS A 191 40.67 22.98 13.98
C LYS A 191 42.08 22.60 14.44
N LYS A 192 42.65 21.53 13.89
CA LYS A 192 44.01 21.10 14.22
C LYS A 192 45.06 22.10 13.73
N ARG A 193 44.85 22.73 12.56
CA ARG A 193 45.73 23.80 12.07
C ARG A 193 45.68 25.05 12.94
N GLU A 194 44.51 25.39 13.48
CA GLU A 194 44.37 26.52 14.41
C GLU A 194 45.12 26.26 15.73
N GLN A 195 45.07 25.03 16.25
CA GLN A 195 45.82 24.66 17.47
C GLN A 195 47.34 24.69 17.28
N GLU A 196 47.83 24.25 16.11
CA GLU A 196 49.27 24.33 15.81
C GLU A 196 49.74 25.78 15.65
N GLN A 197 48.93 26.66 15.07
CA GLN A 197 49.25 28.09 15.01
C GLN A 197 49.19 28.78 16.36
N ALA A 198 48.23 28.44 17.24
CA ALA A 198 48.21 28.99 18.60
C ALA A 198 49.41 28.53 19.44
N ARG A 199 49.86 27.28 19.24
CA ARG A 199 51.08 26.77 19.87
C ARG A 199 52.34 27.42 19.31
N PHE A 200 52.34 27.80 18.03
CA PHE A 200 53.45 28.50 17.39
C PHE A 200 53.51 29.98 17.81
N LEU A 201 52.35 30.66 17.94
CA LEU A 201 52.28 32.04 18.44
C LEU A 201 52.79 32.15 19.88
N LYS A 202 52.46 31.17 20.73
CA LYS A 202 52.97 31.09 22.11
C LYS A 202 54.50 31.00 22.19
N LEU A 203 55.14 30.37 21.20
CA LEU A 203 56.61 30.30 21.15
C LEU A 203 57.26 31.61 20.71
N PHE A 204 56.52 32.53 20.06
CA PHE A 204 57.00 33.89 19.81
C PHE A 204 56.72 34.82 20.98
N GLU A 205 55.57 34.68 21.64
CA GLU A 205 55.21 35.47 22.82
C GLU A 205 56.18 35.23 23.99
N ASP A 206 56.59 33.98 24.25
CA ASP A 206 57.61 33.67 25.26
C ASP A 206 59.05 34.08 24.83
N GLY A 207 59.25 34.49 23.57
CA GLY A 207 60.54 34.91 23.01
C GLY A 207 60.70 36.42 22.80
N ASP A 208 59.62 37.19 22.85
CA ASP A 208 59.59 38.65 22.65
C ASP A 208 59.56 39.43 23.99
N ASP A 209 59.54 38.74 25.13
CA ASP A 209 59.56 39.32 26.49
C ASP A 209 61.01 39.48 27.05
N ILE A 210 62.01 39.67 26.19
CA ILE A 210 63.43 39.89 26.55
C ILE A 210 64.01 41.26 26.13
N GLU A 211 63.21 42.18 25.58
CA GLU A 211 63.67 43.54 25.29
C GLU A 211 62.83 44.59 26.01
N ASP A 212 63.01 44.72 27.32
CA ASP A 212 62.60 45.93 28.06
C ASP A 212 63.50 46.22 29.29
N GLU A 213 64.81 46.00 29.16
CA GLU A 213 65.80 46.64 30.06
C GLU A 213 67.04 47.12 29.30
N LEU A 214 66.87 48.12 28.43
CA LEU A 214 67.95 49.03 28.03
C LEU A 214 67.52 50.46 28.29
N SER A 215 67.35 50.77 29.59
CA SER A 215 67.24 52.13 30.11
C SER A 215 68.54 52.88 29.86
N LEU A 216 68.57 53.55 28.71
CA LEU A 216 69.59 54.48 28.25
C LEU A 216 69.58 55.74 29.12
N GLY A 217 70.27 55.68 30.25
CA GLY A 217 70.58 56.82 31.12
C GLY A 217 71.81 57.58 30.63
N ASN A 218 71.64 58.46 29.64
CA ASN A 218 72.60 59.51 29.33
C ASN A 218 72.39 60.68 30.29
N THR A 219 73.31 60.93 31.22
CA THR A 219 73.64 62.27 31.75
C THR A 219 74.99 62.25 32.49
N LEU A 220 75.89 63.11 31.99
CA LEU A 220 77.20 63.56 32.50
C LEU A 220 78.43 62.66 32.31
#